data_AF-A0A6P0N836-F1
#
_entry.id   AF-A0A6P0N836-F1
#
_cell.length_a   1.000
_cell.length_b   1.000
_cell.length_c   1.000
_cell.angle_alpha   90.00
_cell.angle_beta   90.00
_cell.angle_gamma   90.00
#
_symmetry.space_group_name_H-M   'P 1'
#
loop_
_entity.id
_entity.type
_entity.pdbx_description
1 polymer ?
#
loop_
_entity_poly.entity_id
_entity_poly.type
_entity_poly.pdbx_seq_one_letter_code
_entity_poly.pdbx_strand_id
1 'polypeptide(L)'
;MGLAFQLIPLLTLGLILQNNESFLASLSRSLGLVIILLILGLLLYGYLPLVKGCRQYIHHKGYPSNWGWLGLLSFWGLSVLLLFPTKRNKFYSEESLGKDSINHPFNKLNIPEILLFGFLGLPISILTIVGLFCLVKNRDFNEIIENANFNTVISVFIWLFIGLFLFLELRRVGFDLRKFGILNFGILKQKNNVKLIILIVILTYAFDWCFNSLNLYYISFIFPDYVENFINESYFTNVIGLIFWSFSVIVLTPLWEELFFRGIILQKWAMKWGIKAGIVTSSLLFAIYHVRFDIVFLFIVGTIFCVLYFKTGNLIVPILCNIIHNTIWTIFMIGRYYSSSNVDFVSVNDYRVSMEPLLGQKTIVAAISFAVIMVFLYRNFPKQDDILPYYRNSK
;
A
#
# COMPACT_ATOMS: atom_id res chain seq x y z
N MET A 1 24.33 -17.81 -8.55
CA MET A 1 24.74 -16.83 -7.52
C MET A 1 23.56 -16.37 -6.65
N GLY A 2 22.48 -15.79 -7.19
CA GLY A 2 21.32 -15.39 -6.37
C GLY A 2 20.63 -16.53 -5.61
N LEU A 3 20.38 -17.67 -6.26
CA LEU A 3 19.88 -18.88 -5.57
C LEU A 3 20.85 -19.41 -4.50
N ALA A 4 22.16 -19.20 -4.65
CA ALA A 4 23.15 -19.64 -3.67
C ALA A 4 23.06 -18.80 -2.39
N PHE A 5 22.89 -17.48 -2.52
CA PHE A 5 22.64 -16.58 -1.39
C PHE A 5 21.29 -16.86 -0.69
N GLN A 6 20.31 -17.41 -1.41
CA GLN A 6 19.01 -17.81 -0.84
C GLN A 6 19.06 -19.16 -0.12
N LEU A 7 19.65 -20.19 -0.73
CA LEU A 7 19.50 -21.58 -0.28
C LEU A 7 20.63 -22.03 0.65
N ILE A 8 21.86 -21.57 0.44
CA ILE A 8 23.00 -22.04 1.24
C ILE A 8 22.81 -21.67 2.72
N PRO A 9 22.51 -20.43 3.11
CA PRO A 9 22.35 -20.07 4.53
C PRO A 9 21.22 -20.84 5.23
N LEU A 10 20.12 -21.11 4.52
CA LEU A 10 18.99 -21.89 5.04
C LEU A 10 19.33 -23.36 5.23
N LEU A 11 20.03 -23.98 4.27
CA LEU A 11 20.45 -25.38 4.35
C LEU A 11 21.50 -25.58 5.44
N THR A 12 22.45 -24.65 5.58
CA THR A 12 23.45 -24.71 6.65
C THR A 12 22.80 -24.59 8.02
N LEU A 13 21.83 -23.67 8.20
CA LEU A 13 21.07 -23.56 9.45
C LEU A 13 20.25 -24.83 9.73
N GLY A 14 19.59 -25.38 8.72
CA GLY A 14 18.81 -26.61 8.84
C GLY A 14 19.67 -27.81 9.28
N LEU A 15 20.86 -27.98 8.71
CA LEU A 15 21.80 -29.05 9.08
C LEU A 15 22.36 -28.86 10.50
N ILE A 16 22.59 -27.62 10.93
CA ILE A 16 23.02 -27.31 12.30
C ILE A 16 21.91 -27.66 13.30
N LEU A 17 20.66 -27.28 13.01
CA LEU A 17 19.51 -27.57 13.86
C LEU A 17 19.18 -29.06 13.93
N GLN A 18 19.38 -29.80 12.84
CA GLN A 18 19.17 -31.25 12.80
C GLN A 18 20.15 -32.02 13.70
N ASN A 19 21.38 -31.54 13.87
CA ASN A 19 22.40 -32.16 14.72
C ASN A 19 22.40 -31.61 16.16
N ASN A 20 21.79 -30.45 16.39
CA ASN A 20 21.70 -29.83 17.72
C ASN A 20 20.45 -28.93 17.82
N GLU A 21 19.31 -29.53 18.19
CA GLU A 21 18.00 -28.86 18.22
C GLU A 21 17.95 -27.66 19.18
N SER A 22 18.79 -27.67 20.23
CA SER A 22 18.89 -26.59 21.22
C SER A 22 19.80 -25.43 20.77
N PHE A 23 20.45 -25.51 19.60
CA PHE A 23 21.46 -24.54 19.18
C PHE A 23 20.96 -23.09 19.21
N LEU A 24 19.79 -22.81 18.62
CA LEU A 24 19.18 -21.47 18.66
C LEU A 24 18.73 -21.04 20.07
N ALA A 25 18.33 -21.98 20.92
CA ALA A 25 17.92 -21.71 22.31
C ALA A 25 19.13 -21.51 23.25
N SER A 26 20.29 -22.07 22.90
CA SER A 26 21.56 -21.93 23.61
C SER A 26 22.28 -20.61 23.32
N LEU A 27 21.92 -19.96 22.21
CA LEU A 27 22.41 -18.64 21.85
C LEU A 27 21.70 -17.58 22.69
N SER A 28 22.42 -16.51 23.06
CA SER A 28 21.75 -15.34 23.65
C SER A 28 20.70 -14.82 22.67
N ARG A 29 19.56 -14.33 23.18
CA ARG A 29 18.42 -13.88 22.37
C ARG A 29 18.83 -12.87 21.26
N SER A 30 19.84 -12.05 21.54
CA SER A 30 20.43 -11.09 20.61
C SER A 30 21.27 -11.75 19.51
N LEU A 31 22.11 -12.74 19.83
CA LEU A 31 22.93 -13.44 18.85
C LEU A 31 22.09 -14.34 17.94
N GLY A 32 21.04 -14.97 18.48
CA GLY A 32 20.05 -15.71 17.69
C GLY A 32 19.32 -14.81 16.69
N LEU A 33 18.87 -13.63 17.13
CA LEU A 33 18.25 -12.62 16.25
C LEU A 33 19.20 -12.12 15.17
N VAL A 34 20.47 -11.86 15.49
CA VAL A 34 21.47 -11.44 14.48
C VAL A 34 21.69 -12.51 13.43
N ILE A 35 21.78 -13.79 13.82
CA ILE A 35 21.95 -14.91 12.87
C ILE A 35 20.70 -15.04 11.98
N ILE A 36 19.50 -14.94 12.55
CA ILE A 36 18.24 -14.99 11.79
C ILE A 36 18.16 -13.81 10.80
N LEU A 37 18.49 -12.59 11.25
CA LEU A 37 18.47 -11.39 10.42
C LEU A 37 19.53 -11.43 9.31
N LEU A 38 20.71 -12.00 9.57
CA LEU A 38 21.74 -12.22 8.55
C LEU A 38 21.29 -13.22 7.50
N ILE A 39 20.68 -14.33 7.91
CA ILE A 39 20.16 -15.35 6.99
C ILE A 39 19.01 -14.76 6.14
N LEU A 40 18.10 -14.03 6.78
CA LEU A 40 16.99 -13.36 6.10
C LEU A 40 17.50 -12.26 5.15
N GLY A 41 18.53 -11.52 5.56
CA GLY A 41 19.20 -10.51 4.73
C GLY A 41 19.90 -11.10 3.51
N LEU A 42 20.63 -12.22 3.66
CA LEU A 42 21.25 -12.93 2.54
C LEU A 42 20.20 -13.52 1.59
N LEU A 43 19.09 -14.03 2.13
CA LEU A 43 17.97 -14.54 1.35
C LEU A 43 17.31 -13.44 0.52
N LEU A 44 17.04 -12.29 1.13
CA LEU A 44 16.48 -11.13 0.45
C LEU A 44 17.47 -10.53 -0.57
N TYR A 45 18.75 -10.43 -0.21
CA TYR A 45 19.80 -9.97 -1.11
C TYR A 45 19.91 -10.88 -2.34
N GLY A 46 19.78 -12.20 -2.16
CA GLY A 46 19.84 -13.17 -3.25
C GLY A 46 18.79 -12.97 -4.36
N TYR A 47 17.65 -12.33 -4.07
CA TYR A 47 16.64 -11.99 -5.07
C TYR A 47 17.13 -10.95 -6.10
N LEU A 48 18.00 -10.02 -5.70
CA LEU A 48 18.54 -8.98 -6.59
C LEU A 48 19.35 -9.57 -7.77
N PRO A 49 20.44 -10.33 -7.53
CA PRO A 49 21.19 -10.96 -8.60
C PRO A 49 20.38 -12.07 -9.28
N LEU A 50 19.41 -12.71 -8.61
CA LEU A 50 18.54 -13.72 -9.23
C LEU A 50 17.61 -13.10 -10.27
N VAL A 51 16.84 -12.07 -9.91
CA VAL A 51 15.94 -11.36 -10.84
C VAL A 51 16.75 -10.73 -11.96
N LYS A 52 17.91 -10.12 -11.66
CA LYS A 52 18.81 -9.56 -12.69
C LYS A 52 19.27 -10.63 -13.67
N GLY A 53 19.68 -11.80 -13.17
CA GLY A 53 20.05 -12.95 -14.00
C GLY A 53 18.90 -13.48 -14.84
N CYS A 54 17.70 -13.62 -14.26
CA CYS A 54 16.50 -14.06 -14.96
C CYS A 54 16.11 -13.09 -16.10
N ARG A 55 16.26 -11.78 -15.89
CA ARG A 55 16.02 -10.76 -16.94
C ARG A 55 17.01 -10.88 -18.08
N GLN A 56 18.29 -11.06 -17.78
CA GLN A 56 19.31 -11.25 -18.81
C GLN A 56 19.10 -12.56 -19.58
N TYR A 57 18.77 -13.63 -18.86
CA TYR A 57 18.50 -14.96 -19.43
C TYR A 57 17.34 -14.93 -20.43
N ILE A 58 16.21 -14.34 -20.04
CA ILE A 58 15.01 -14.32 -20.88
C ILE A 58 15.16 -13.37 -22.07
N HIS A 59 15.91 -12.28 -21.87
CA HIS A 59 16.30 -11.35 -22.93
C HIS A 59 17.17 -12.07 -23.98
N HIS A 60 18.14 -12.88 -23.55
CA HIS A 60 18.98 -13.67 -24.46
C HIS A 60 18.19 -14.74 -25.22
N LYS A 61 17.08 -15.24 -24.66
CA LYS A 61 16.13 -16.14 -25.36
C LYS A 61 15.22 -15.43 -26.37
N GLY A 62 15.30 -14.10 -26.51
CA GLY A 62 14.48 -13.31 -27.45
C GLY A 62 13.11 -12.91 -26.91
N TYR A 63 12.96 -12.83 -25.59
CA TYR A 63 11.72 -12.43 -24.92
C TYR A 63 11.90 -11.11 -24.15
N PRO A 64 10.82 -10.36 -23.89
CA PRO A 64 10.90 -9.13 -23.11
C PRO A 64 11.52 -9.36 -21.73
N SER A 65 12.44 -8.47 -21.33
CA SER A 65 13.14 -8.55 -20.04
C SER A 65 12.19 -8.57 -18.83
N ASN A 66 10.95 -8.09 -18.99
CA ASN A 66 9.90 -8.13 -17.97
C ASN A 66 9.59 -9.55 -17.48
N TRP A 67 9.76 -10.58 -18.31
CA TRP A 67 9.59 -11.97 -17.89
C TRP A 67 10.60 -12.39 -16.82
N GLY A 68 11.73 -11.69 -16.70
CA GLY A 68 12.72 -11.94 -15.65
C GLY A 68 12.24 -11.63 -14.24
N TRP A 69 11.09 -10.95 -14.08
CA TRP A 69 10.42 -10.81 -12.79
C TRP A 69 9.93 -12.14 -12.21
N LEU A 70 9.77 -13.18 -13.05
CA LEU A 70 9.55 -14.54 -12.54
C LEU A 70 10.68 -14.99 -11.61
N GLY A 71 11.88 -14.39 -11.66
CA GLY A 71 12.93 -14.61 -10.67
C GLY A 71 12.53 -14.28 -9.22
N LEU A 72 11.45 -13.53 -8.98
CA LEU A 72 10.86 -13.32 -7.65
C LEU A 72 10.18 -14.58 -7.10
N LEU A 73 9.85 -15.55 -7.95
CA LEU A 73 9.37 -16.87 -7.54
C LEU A 73 10.53 -17.86 -7.30
N SER A 74 11.76 -17.34 -7.18
CA SER A 74 12.98 -18.11 -6.93
C SER A 74 13.14 -19.32 -7.87
N PHE A 75 13.33 -20.52 -7.32
CA PHE A 75 13.55 -21.75 -8.07
C PHE A 75 12.38 -22.09 -9.01
N TRP A 76 11.13 -21.85 -8.60
CA TRP A 76 9.94 -22.14 -9.40
C TRP A 76 9.85 -21.24 -10.63
N GLY A 77 10.08 -19.95 -10.45
CA GLY A 77 10.08 -19.00 -11.56
C GLY A 77 11.24 -19.22 -12.53
N LEU A 78 12.42 -19.59 -12.01
CA LEU A 78 13.54 -19.99 -12.88
C LEU A 78 13.19 -21.25 -13.68
N SER A 79 12.56 -22.26 -13.08
CA SER A 79 12.13 -23.48 -13.75
C SER A 79 11.16 -23.19 -14.91
N VAL A 80 10.21 -22.27 -14.70
CA VAL A 80 9.31 -21.79 -15.76
C VAL A 80 10.09 -21.10 -16.88
N LEU A 81 11.05 -20.22 -16.55
CA LEU A 81 11.88 -19.52 -17.53
C LEU A 81 12.79 -20.48 -18.35
N LEU A 82 13.27 -21.56 -17.74
CA LEU A 82 14.08 -22.58 -18.43
C LEU A 82 13.31 -23.29 -19.54
N LEU A 83 11.99 -23.46 -19.37
CA LEU A 83 11.11 -24.10 -20.34
C LEU A 83 10.77 -23.23 -21.56
N PHE A 84 11.08 -21.92 -21.53
CA PHE A 84 10.82 -21.05 -22.68
C PHE A 84 11.71 -21.47 -23.86
N PRO A 85 11.17 -21.77 -25.05
CA PRO A 85 11.98 -22.13 -26.21
C PRO A 85 12.76 -20.91 -26.70
N THR A 86 13.96 -21.07 -27.24
CA THR A 86 14.75 -19.95 -27.76
C THR A 86 14.10 -19.37 -29.02
N LYS A 87 13.67 -18.10 -29.01
CA LYS A 87 13.20 -17.43 -30.23
C LYS A 87 14.40 -17.03 -31.09
N ARG A 88 14.72 -17.83 -32.11
CA ARG A 88 15.52 -17.36 -33.24
C ARG A 88 14.63 -16.47 -34.12
N ASN A 89 14.43 -15.22 -33.72
CA ASN A 89 14.07 -14.14 -34.63
C ASN A 89 14.35 -12.80 -33.94
N LYS A 90 15.30 -12.04 -34.51
CA LYS A 90 15.56 -10.63 -34.20
C LYS A 90 14.29 -9.83 -34.53
N PHE A 91 13.64 -9.21 -33.55
CA PHE A 91 12.81 -8.03 -33.79
C PHE A 91 12.60 -7.27 -32.49
N TYR A 92 13.14 -6.06 -32.42
CA TYR A 92 12.36 -4.82 -32.58
C TYR A 92 13.30 -3.74 -33.14
N SER A 93 13.00 -3.28 -34.35
CA SER A 93 13.58 -2.07 -34.92
C SER A 93 13.10 -0.86 -34.12
N GLU A 94 14.02 0.01 -33.72
CA GLU A 94 13.81 1.25 -32.97
C GLU A 94 12.99 2.33 -33.72
N GLU A 95 12.36 2.01 -34.85
CA GLU A 95 11.81 3.00 -35.80
C GLU A 95 10.28 3.20 -35.76
N SER A 96 9.53 2.54 -34.86
CA SER A 96 8.07 2.76 -34.74
C SER A 96 7.61 3.50 -33.48
N LEU A 97 8.53 4.02 -32.67
CA LEU A 97 8.20 4.96 -31.59
C LEU A 97 8.50 6.36 -32.07
N GLY A 98 7.54 6.90 -32.84
CA GLY A 98 7.54 8.29 -33.28
C GLY A 98 7.86 9.23 -32.11
N LYS A 99 8.57 10.32 -32.47
CA LYS A 99 9.21 11.36 -31.64
C LYS A 99 8.44 11.93 -30.42
N ASP A 100 7.21 11.47 -30.14
CA ASP A 100 6.37 11.88 -29.02
C ASP A 100 6.57 11.05 -27.74
N SER A 101 7.11 9.83 -27.84
CA SER A 101 7.33 8.96 -26.66
C SER A 101 8.37 9.52 -25.66
N ILE A 102 9.22 10.45 -26.11
CA ILE A 102 10.29 11.08 -25.34
C ILE A 102 9.77 12.22 -24.43
N ASN A 103 8.57 12.74 -24.65
CA ASN A 103 8.06 13.96 -24.00
C ASN A 103 7.12 13.73 -22.79
N HIS A 104 6.79 12.48 -22.45
CA HIS A 104 5.92 12.20 -21.30
C HIS A 104 6.72 11.94 -20.02
N PRO A 105 6.57 12.75 -18.95
CA PRO A 105 7.35 12.58 -17.72
C PRO A 105 7.11 11.22 -17.05
N PHE A 106 5.93 10.63 -17.21
CA PHE A 106 5.65 9.28 -16.71
C PHE A 106 6.57 8.18 -17.27
N ASN A 107 7.12 8.33 -18.48
CA ASN A 107 8.01 7.32 -19.06
C ASN A 107 9.36 7.26 -18.33
N LYS A 108 9.80 8.37 -17.73
CA LYS A 108 11.07 8.48 -17.01
C LYS A 108 11.03 7.93 -15.58
N LEU A 109 9.83 7.78 -14.99
CA LEU A 109 9.69 7.21 -13.65
C LEU A 109 9.96 5.70 -13.64
N ASN A 110 10.58 5.17 -12.60
CA ASN A 110 10.70 3.72 -12.41
C ASN A 110 9.84 3.27 -11.23
N ILE A 111 8.59 2.86 -11.50
CA ILE A 111 7.64 2.49 -10.43
C ILE A 111 8.20 1.39 -9.53
N PRO A 112 8.76 0.28 -10.05
CA PRO A 112 9.42 -0.71 -9.21
C PRO A 112 10.50 -0.15 -8.28
N GLU A 113 11.30 0.82 -8.72
CA GLU A 113 12.35 1.43 -7.90
C GLU A 113 11.76 2.29 -6.78
N ILE A 114 10.74 3.09 -7.09
CA ILE A 114 10.02 3.89 -6.09
C ILE A 114 9.34 2.98 -5.06
N LEU A 115 8.73 1.88 -5.51
CA LEU A 115 8.15 0.87 -4.62
C LEU A 115 9.24 0.22 -3.74
N LEU A 116 10.35 -0.26 -4.32
CA LEU A 116 11.43 -0.87 -3.55
C LEU A 116 12.02 0.09 -2.51
N PHE A 117 12.20 1.37 -2.87
CA PHE A 117 12.66 2.38 -1.94
C PHE A 117 11.64 2.62 -0.82
N GLY A 118 10.36 2.82 -1.15
CA GLY A 118 9.31 3.08 -0.16
C GLY A 118 9.01 1.91 0.77
N PHE A 119 9.03 0.67 0.24
CA PHE A 119 8.65 -0.54 0.98
C PHE A 119 9.79 -1.23 1.72
N LEU A 120 11.01 -1.11 1.22
CA LEU A 120 12.17 -1.80 1.80
C LEU A 120 13.23 -0.81 2.25
N GLY A 121 13.69 0.06 1.35
CA GLY A 121 14.79 0.97 1.63
C GLY A 121 14.52 1.90 2.82
N LEU A 122 13.33 2.49 2.86
CA LEU A 122 12.94 3.45 3.87
C LEU A 122 12.65 2.81 5.25
N PRO A 123 11.84 1.75 5.38
CA PRO A 123 11.67 1.08 6.67
C PRO A 123 12.98 0.55 7.24
N ILE A 124 13.86 -0.03 6.42
CA ILE A 124 15.17 -0.53 6.87
C ILE A 124 16.04 0.63 7.37
N SER A 125 16.08 1.77 6.67
CA SER A 125 16.89 2.91 7.10
C SER A 125 16.38 3.49 8.43
N ILE A 126 15.06 3.58 8.62
CA ILE A 126 14.45 4.04 9.87
C ILE A 126 14.77 3.08 11.01
N LEU A 127 14.56 1.78 10.83
CA LEU A 127 14.88 0.78 11.86
C LEU A 127 16.37 0.78 12.21
N THR A 128 17.24 1.02 11.24
CA THR A 128 18.69 1.15 11.47
C THR A 128 19.01 2.40 12.30
N ILE A 129 18.41 3.55 11.97
CA ILE A 129 18.60 4.81 12.71
C ILE A 129 18.08 4.68 14.14
N VAL A 130 16.89 4.10 14.32
CA VAL A 130 16.30 3.84 15.64
C VAL A 130 17.19 2.87 16.42
N GLY A 131 17.64 1.78 15.82
CA GLY A 131 18.55 0.82 16.45
C GLY A 131 19.87 1.44 16.89
N LEU A 132 20.50 2.27 16.04
CA LEU A 132 21.71 3.02 16.40
C LEU A 132 21.46 4.02 17.54
N PHE A 133 20.31 4.71 17.54
CA PHE A 133 19.93 5.58 18.64
C PHE A 133 19.78 4.81 19.95
N CYS A 134 19.11 3.66 19.93
CA CYS A 134 18.96 2.78 21.09
C CYS A 134 20.32 2.35 21.65
N LEU A 135 21.24 1.95 20.76
CA LEU A 135 22.61 1.58 21.13
C LEU A 135 23.37 2.74 21.79
N VAL A 136 23.33 3.94 21.20
CA VAL A 136 24.04 5.12 21.72
C VAL A 136 23.45 5.60 23.05
N LYS A 137 22.14 5.49 23.22
CA LYS A 137 21.43 5.95 24.43
C LYS A 137 21.24 4.86 25.48
N ASN A 138 21.75 3.65 25.23
CA ASN A 138 21.58 2.48 26.09
C ASN A 138 20.10 2.25 26.46
N ARG A 139 19.21 2.35 25.46
CA ARG A 139 17.76 2.15 25.58
C ARG A 139 17.37 0.82 24.97
N ASP A 140 16.34 0.18 25.51
CA ASP A 140 15.77 -1.02 24.89
C ASP A 140 15.04 -0.64 23.60
N PHE A 141 15.30 -1.41 22.54
CA PHE A 141 14.69 -1.21 21.23
C PHE A 141 13.20 -1.52 21.25
N ASN A 142 12.78 -2.54 22.00
CA ASN A 142 11.38 -2.94 22.10
C ASN A 142 10.56 -1.86 22.82
N GLU A 143 11.08 -1.28 23.89
CA GLU A 143 10.45 -0.16 24.63
C GLU A 143 10.11 1.01 23.69
N ILE A 144 10.99 1.30 22.73
CA ILE A 144 10.82 2.42 21.79
C ILE A 144 9.82 2.07 20.69
N ILE A 145 9.87 0.87 20.12
CA ILE A 145 8.98 0.46 19.02
C ILE A 145 7.56 0.15 19.47
N GLU A 146 7.38 -0.37 20.69
CA GLU A 146 6.04 -0.65 21.22
C GLU A 146 5.32 0.60 21.74
N ASN A 147 6.03 1.73 21.84
CA ASN A 147 5.46 2.99 22.30
C ASN A 147 4.58 3.63 21.22
N ALA A 148 3.26 3.55 21.39
CA ALA A 148 2.27 4.11 20.48
C ALA A 148 2.53 5.59 20.14
N ASN A 149 2.84 6.44 21.14
CA ASN A 149 3.09 7.86 20.87
C ASN A 149 4.37 8.09 20.06
N PHE A 150 5.42 7.32 20.33
CA PHE A 150 6.65 7.37 19.52
C PHE A 150 6.36 6.98 18.07
N ASN A 151 5.59 5.90 17.86
CA ASN A 151 5.17 5.46 16.53
C ASN A 151 4.39 6.55 15.79
N THR A 152 3.47 7.25 16.46
CA THR A 152 2.71 8.34 15.81
C THR A 152 3.60 9.49 15.38
N VAL A 153 4.54 9.92 16.23
CA VAL A 153 5.48 11.01 15.93
C VAL A 153 6.40 10.61 14.77
N ILE A 154 6.99 9.41 14.82
CA ILE A 154 7.81 8.88 13.73
C ILE A 154 7.00 8.79 12.43
N SER A 155 5.75 8.34 12.48
CA SER A 155 4.91 8.19 11.27
C SER A 155 4.78 9.52 10.51
N VAL A 156 4.65 10.64 11.22
CA VAL A 156 4.59 11.98 10.60
C VAL A 156 5.89 12.30 9.87
N PHE A 157 7.04 12.08 10.52
CA PHE A 157 8.34 12.31 9.89
C PHE A 157 8.56 11.40 8.68
N ILE A 158 8.12 10.14 8.75
CA ILE A 158 8.15 9.20 7.63
C ILE A 158 7.34 9.74 6.46
N TRP A 159 6.10 10.15 6.69
CA TRP A 159 5.24 10.68 5.64
C TRP A 159 5.79 11.97 5.03
N LEU A 160 6.35 12.87 5.85
CA LEU A 160 7.01 14.07 5.35
C LEU A 160 8.23 13.74 4.49
N PHE A 161 9.04 12.75 4.89
CA PHE A 161 10.21 12.32 4.14
C PHE A 161 9.81 11.64 2.81
N ILE A 162 8.86 10.71 2.84
CA ILE A 162 8.29 10.07 1.62
C ILE A 162 7.77 11.16 0.69
N GLY A 163 7.06 12.13 1.25
CA GLY A 163 6.51 13.25 0.53
C GLY A 163 7.56 14.12 -0.15
N LEU A 164 8.61 14.49 0.58
CA LEU A 164 9.74 15.24 0.07
C LEU A 164 10.47 14.46 -1.04
N PHE A 165 10.75 13.17 -0.80
CA PHE A 165 11.36 12.29 -1.79
C PHE A 165 10.54 12.24 -3.07
N LEU A 166 9.23 12.01 -2.96
CA LEU A 166 8.33 11.95 -4.11
C LEU A 166 8.27 13.29 -4.84
N PHE A 167 8.17 14.41 -4.10
CA PHE A 167 8.20 15.74 -4.67
C PHE A 167 9.49 16.02 -5.46
N LEU A 168 10.65 15.70 -4.88
CA LEU A 168 11.94 15.87 -5.53
C LEU A 168 12.06 15.00 -6.79
N GLU A 169 11.60 13.75 -6.74
CA GLU A 169 11.62 12.85 -7.90
C GLU A 169 10.68 13.34 -9.02
N LEU A 170 9.48 13.80 -8.67
CA LEU A 170 8.55 14.38 -9.62
C LEU A 170 9.13 15.65 -10.28
N ARG A 171 9.80 16.51 -9.50
CA ARG A 171 10.47 17.71 -10.02
C ARG A 171 11.66 17.35 -10.90
N ARG A 172 12.49 16.37 -10.49
CA ARG A 172 13.64 15.85 -11.27
C ARG A 172 13.20 15.35 -12.66
N VAL A 173 12.05 14.68 -12.71
CA VAL A 173 11.50 14.11 -13.94
C VAL A 173 10.73 15.13 -14.79
N GLY A 174 10.44 16.31 -14.25
CA GLY A 174 9.81 17.42 -14.97
C GLY A 174 8.27 17.42 -14.93
N PHE A 175 7.67 16.90 -13.87
CA PHE A 175 6.22 17.01 -13.64
C PHE A 175 5.79 18.44 -13.30
N ASP A 176 4.65 18.86 -13.84
CA ASP A 176 3.95 20.06 -13.39
C ASP A 176 2.88 19.67 -12.37
N LEU A 177 3.12 19.96 -11.10
CA LEU A 177 2.25 19.55 -10.00
C LEU A 177 0.85 20.17 -10.08
N ARG A 178 0.70 21.30 -10.76
CA ARG A 178 -0.61 21.97 -10.94
C ARG A 178 -1.54 21.11 -11.78
N LYS A 179 -1.00 20.34 -12.73
CA LYS A 179 -1.79 19.47 -13.61
C LYS A 179 -2.49 18.33 -12.89
N PHE A 180 -2.00 17.92 -11.72
CA PHE A 180 -2.73 16.96 -10.88
C PHE A 180 -4.05 17.54 -10.36
N GLY A 181 -4.19 18.86 -10.25
CA GLY A 181 -5.38 19.50 -9.70
C GLY A 181 -5.49 19.34 -8.18
N ILE A 182 -4.37 19.20 -7.48
CA ILE A 182 -4.30 19.05 -6.00
C ILE A 182 -4.74 20.34 -5.30
N LEU A 183 -4.41 21.51 -5.88
CA LEU A 183 -4.73 22.83 -5.31
C LEU A 183 -5.90 23.52 -6.03
N ASN A 184 -6.59 22.82 -6.93
CA ASN A 184 -7.68 23.40 -7.70
C ASN A 184 -9.03 23.31 -6.94
N PHE A 185 -9.14 24.05 -5.84
CA PHE A 185 -10.35 24.12 -5.03
C PHE A 185 -11.54 24.80 -5.75
N GLY A 186 -11.32 25.41 -6.92
CA GLY A 186 -12.38 25.96 -7.76
C GLY A 186 -13.45 24.93 -8.15
N ILE A 187 -13.08 23.64 -8.21
CA ILE A 187 -13.99 22.52 -8.50
C ILE A 187 -15.12 22.40 -7.46
N LEU A 188 -14.89 22.87 -6.23
CA LEU A 188 -15.85 22.82 -5.13
C LEU A 188 -16.92 23.91 -5.21
N LYS A 189 -16.72 24.96 -6.03
CA LYS A 189 -17.76 25.98 -6.26
C LYS A 189 -18.97 25.41 -6.99
N GLN A 190 -18.80 24.30 -7.70
CA GLN A 190 -19.88 23.63 -8.43
C GLN A 190 -20.66 22.72 -7.48
N LYS A 191 -21.94 23.06 -7.23
CA LYS A 191 -22.82 22.30 -6.32
C LYS A 191 -22.90 20.80 -6.65
N ASN A 192 -22.80 20.43 -7.92
CA ASN A 192 -22.85 19.03 -8.35
C ASN A 192 -21.64 18.21 -7.87
N ASN A 193 -20.45 18.81 -7.83
CA ASN A 193 -19.24 18.13 -7.36
C ASN A 193 -19.26 17.94 -5.83
N VAL A 194 -19.76 18.94 -5.09
CA VAL A 194 -19.95 18.82 -3.64
C VAL A 194 -20.98 17.73 -3.32
N LYS A 195 -22.13 17.72 -4.02
CA LYS A 195 -23.13 16.65 -3.87
C LYS A 195 -22.55 15.27 -4.17
N LEU A 196 -21.70 15.17 -5.20
CA LEU A 196 -21.02 13.93 -5.56
C LEU A 196 -20.07 13.47 -4.44
N ILE A 197 -19.24 14.37 -3.89
CA ILE A 197 -18.33 14.06 -2.77
C ILE A 197 -19.14 13.55 -1.57
N ILE A 198 -20.18 14.28 -1.17
CA ILE A 198 -21.05 13.90 -0.03
C ILE A 198 -21.68 12.53 -0.27
N LEU A 199 -22.25 12.30 -1.45
CA LEU A 199 -22.86 11.02 -1.80
C LEU A 199 -21.85 9.87 -1.73
N ILE A 200 -20.66 10.05 -2.31
CA ILE A 200 -19.63 9.01 -2.29
C ILE A 200 -19.18 8.72 -0.87
N VAL A 201 -18.88 9.74 -0.07
CA VAL A 201 -18.47 9.56 1.34
C VAL A 201 -19.52 8.78 2.12
N ILE A 202 -20.80 9.15 2.01
CA ILE A 202 -21.89 8.45 2.71
C ILE A 202 -21.96 6.99 2.26
N LEU A 203 -21.92 6.72 0.96
CA LEU A 203 -22.00 5.37 0.42
C LEU A 203 -20.79 4.52 0.82
N THR A 204 -19.57 5.06 0.70
CA THR A 204 -18.35 4.33 1.05
C THR A 204 -18.28 4.08 2.54
N TYR A 205 -18.68 5.04 3.40
CA TYR A 205 -18.70 4.84 4.84
C TYR A 205 -19.77 3.84 5.28
N ALA A 206 -20.98 3.91 4.72
CA ALA A 206 -22.04 2.94 4.99
C ALA A 206 -21.62 1.52 4.60
N PHE A 207 -20.98 1.37 3.44
CA PHE A 207 -20.44 0.10 2.99
C PHE A 207 -19.29 -0.38 3.87
N ASP A 208 -18.28 0.46 4.12
CA ASP A 208 -17.13 0.21 5.00
C ASP A 208 -17.56 -0.33 6.35
N TRP A 209 -18.32 0.48 7.10
CA TRP A 209 -18.75 0.17 8.46
C TRP A 209 -19.48 -1.17 8.54
N CYS A 210 -20.37 -1.45 7.58
CA CYS A 210 -21.16 -2.67 7.58
C CYS A 210 -20.37 -3.88 7.08
N PHE A 211 -19.67 -3.76 5.96
CA PHE A 211 -18.91 -4.84 5.35
C PHE A 211 -17.72 -5.25 6.21
N ASN A 212 -16.93 -4.30 6.71
CA ASN A 212 -15.75 -4.61 7.51
C ASN A 212 -16.11 -5.16 8.89
N SER A 213 -17.22 -4.72 9.49
CA SER A 213 -17.68 -5.35 10.74
C SER A 213 -18.23 -6.77 10.54
N LEU A 214 -18.89 -7.07 9.41
CA LEU A 214 -19.25 -8.44 9.05
C LEU A 214 -18.00 -9.30 8.81
N ASN A 215 -17.04 -8.78 8.05
CA ASN A 215 -15.78 -9.46 7.76
C ASN A 215 -15.02 -9.77 9.07
N LEU A 216 -14.88 -8.78 9.95
CA LEU A 216 -14.22 -8.95 11.24
C LEU A 216 -14.96 -9.95 12.14
N TYR A 217 -16.30 -9.98 12.13
CA TYR A 217 -17.09 -11.01 12.83
C TYR A 217 -16.75 -12.42 12.34
N TYR A 218 -16.72 -12.67 11.03
CA TYR A 218 -16.39 -14.00 10.51
C TYR A 218 -14.91 -14.38 10.73
N ILE A 219 -14.00 -13.42 10.55
CA ILE A 219 -12.57 -13.61 10.85
C ILE A 219 -12.36 -13.93 12.32
N SER A 220 -13.19 -13.40 13.22
CA SER A 220 -13.06 -13.68 14.65
C SER A 220 -13.09 -15.18 14.95
N PHE A 221 -13.81 -16.00 14.19
CA PHE A 221 -13.86 -17.45 14.38
C PHE A 221 -12.61 -18.18 13.86
N ILE A 222 -11.87 -17.59 12.92
CA ILE A 222 -10.69 -18.19 12.28
C ILE A 222 -9.40 -17.69 12.95
N PHE A 223 -9.34 -16.40 13.27
CA PHE A 223 -8.18 -15.70 13.83
C PHE A 223 -8.62 -14.82 15.03
N PRO A 224 -9.02 -15.42 16.16
CA PRO A 224 -9.54 -14.67 17.31
C PRO A 224 -8.54 -13.65 17.86
N ASP A 225 -7.27 -14.02 18.01
CA ASP A 225 -6.22 -13.15 18.54
C ASP A 225 -5.99 -11.92 17.64
N TYR A 226 -6.08 -12.09 16.33
CA TYR A 226 -5.97 -10.97 15.39
C TYR A 226 -7.10 -9.96 15.62
N VAL A 227 -8.34 -10.45 15.75
CA VAL A 227 -9.51 -9.59 15.94
C VAL A 227 -9.47 -8.88 17.28
N GLU A 228 -9.10 -9.60 18.34
CA GLU A 228 -8.95 -9.03 19.69
C GLU A 228 -7.88 -7.93 19.72
N ASN A 229 -6.73 -8.17 19.11
CA ASN A 229 -5.68 -7.16 18.97
C ASN A 229 -6.15 -5.96 18.13
N PHE A 230 -6.83 -6.19 17.01
CA PHE A 230 -7.33 -5.13 16.14
C PHE A 230 -8.37 -4.24 16.83
N ILE A 231 -9.30 -4.84 17.59
CA ILE A 231 -10.35 -4.11 18.30
C ILE A 231 -9.74 -3.33 19.47
N ASN A 232 -8.76 -3.88 20.17
CA ASN A 232 -8.15 -3.22 21.34
C ASN A 232 -6.93 -2.36 21.00
N GLU A 233 -6.58 -2.23 19.72
CA GLU A 233 -5.44 -1.43 19.28
C GLU A 233 -5.61 0.04 19.70
N SER A 234 -4.62 0.54 20.43
CA SER A 234 -4.55 1.94 20.82
C SER A 234 -3.51 2.66 19.97
N TYR A 235 -3.97 3.58 19.12
CA TYR A 235 -3.09 4.34 18.25
C TYR A 235 -2.37 5.48 18.96
N PHE A 236 -2.87 5.94 20.12
CA PHE A 236 -2.29 7.03 20.89
C PHE A 236 -2.72 6.91 22.36
N THR A 237 -1.85 7.32 23.28
CA THR A 237 -2.13 7.24 24.73
C THR A 237 -2.08 8.59 25.45
N ASN A 238 -1.76 9.66 24.73
CA ASN A 238 -1.82 11.03 25.25
C ASN A 238 -2.26 12.03 24.17
N VAL A 239 -2.49 13.28 24.57
CA VAL A 239 -2.96 14.36 23.68
C VAL A 239 -1.96 14.66 22.56
N ILE A 240 -0.65 14.55 22.82
CA ILE A 240 0.37 14.79 21.79
C ILE A 240 0.28 13.69 20.71
N GLY A 241 0.24 12.42 21.11
CA GLY A 241 0.06 11.30 20.21
C GLY A 241 -1.23 11.41 19.39
N LEU A 242 -2.33 11.82 20.05
CA LEU A 242 -3.61 12.08 19.39
C LEU A 242 -3.46 13.11 18.26
N ILE A 243 -2.82 14.25 18.53
CA ILE A 243 -2.63 15.33 17.54
C ILE A 243 -1.79 14.84 16.36
N PHE A 244 -0.64 14.21 16.64
CA PHE A 244 0.27 13.73 15.58
C PHE A 244 -0.37 12.64 14.74
N TRP A 245 -1.01 11.66 15.38
CA TRP A 245 -1.73 10.60 14.70
C TRP A 245 -2.88 11.13 13.84
N SER A 246 -3.71 12.02 14.41
CA SER A 246 -4.84 12.62 13.68
C SER A 246 -4.36 13.41 12.47
N PHE A 247 -3.29 14.20 12.60
CA PHE A 247 -2.71 14.93 11.48
C PHE A 247 -2.16 14.00 10.40
N SER A 248 -1.47 12.92 10.81
CA SER A 248 -0.93 11.89 9.91
C SER A 248 -2.04 11.21 9.10
N VAL A 249 -3.08 10.74 9.79
CA VAL A 249 -4.19 9.97 9.21
C VAL A 249 -5.13 10.85 8.38
N ILE A 250 -5.41 12.07 8.81
CA ILE A 250 -6.37 12.96 8.13
C ILE A 250 -5.71 13.70 6.97
N VAL A 251 -4.45 14.13 7.07
CA VAL A 251 -3.85 15.05 6.09
C VAL A 251 -2.76 14.36 5.27
N LEU A 252 -1.74 13.83 5.94
CA LEU A 252 -0.56 13.33 5.25
C LEU A 252 -0.86 12.06 4.45
N THR A 253 -1.52 11.08 5.08
CA THR A 253 -1.82 9.79 4.47
C THR A 253 -2.68 9.95 3.21
N PRO A 254 -3.85 10.64 3.24
CA PRO A 254 -4.67 10.80 2.05
C PRO A 254 -3.97 11.58 0.93
N LEU A 255 -3.20 12.62 1.28
CA LEU A 255 -2.47 13.40 0.28
C LEU A 255 -1.47 12.53 -0.48
N TRP A 256 -0.67 11.73 0.25
CA TRP A 256 0.38 10.92 -0.36
C TRP A 256 -0.17 9.69 -1.08
N GLU A 257 -1.17 9.03 -0.50
CA GLU A 257 -1.82 7.90 -1.16
C GLU A 257 -2.46 8.31 -2.49
N GLU A 258 -3.27 9.37 -2.51
CA GLU A 258 -3.91 9.79 -3.75
C GLU A 258 -2.89 10.27 -4.78
N LEU A 259 -1.86 11.03 -4.37
CA LEU A 259 -0.79 11.44 -5.28
C LEU A 259 -0.04 10.25 -5.87
N PHE A 260 0.28 9.26 -5.05
CA PHE A 260 1.04 8.11 -5.50
C PHE A 260 0.20 7.16 -6.37
N PHE A 261 -0.96 6.73 -5.88
CA PHE A 261 -1.78 5.73 -6.56
C PHE A 261 -2.56 6.32 -7.74
N ARG A 262 -3.17 7.50 -7.60
CA ARG A 262 -4.02 8.10 -8.65
C ARG A 262 -3.24 9.10 -9.50
N GLY A 263 -2.36 9.89 -8.88
CA GLY A 263 -1.49 10.81 -9.60
C GLY A 263 -0.41 10.09 -10.42
N ILE A 264 0.25 9.06 -9.89
CA ILE A 264 1.40 8.46 -10.57
C ILE A 264 1.10 7.09 -11.16
N ILE A 265 0.75 6.11 -10.33
CA ILE A 265 0.60 4.71 -10.74
C ILE A 265 -0.52 4.56 -11.77
N LEU A 266 -1.72 5.09 -11.46
CA LEU A 266 -2.88 5.03 -12.34
C LEU A 266 -2.57 5.64 -13.71
N GLN A 267 -2.04 6.86 -13.74
CA GLN A 267 -1.74 7.56 -15.01
C GLN A 267 -0.75 6.76 -15.85
N LYS A 268 0.35 6.31 -15.23
CA LYS A 268 1.40 5.58 -15.94
C LYS A 268 0.93 4.21 -16.45
N TRP A 269 0.21 3.46 -15.64
CA TRP A 269 -0.29 2.14 -16.05
C TRP A 269 -1.45 2.25 -17.02
N ALA A 270 -2.27 3.30 -16.94
CA ALA A 270 -3.26 3.59 -17.96
C ALA A 270 -2.62 3.93 -19.32
N MET A 271 -1.53 4.71 -19.34
CA MET A 271 -0.75 4.95 -20.57
C MET A 271 -0.16 3.67 -21.15
N LYS A 272 0.31 2.75 -20.30
CA LYS A 272 1.05 1.56 -20.72
C LYS A 272 0.13 0.38 -21.11
N TRP A 273 -0.94 0.17 -20.36
CA TRP A 273 -1.80 -1.03 -20.45
C TRP A 273 -3.26 -0.70 -20.77
N GLY A 274 -3.60 0.58 -20.85
CA GLY A 274 -4.97 1.04 -21.04
C GLY A 274 -5.69 1.40 -19.74
N ILE A 275 -6.71 2.26 -19.85
CA ILE A 275 -7.41 2.87 -18.71
C ILE A 275 -8.01 1.82 -17.79
N LYS A 276 -8.70 0.81 -18.34
CA LYS A 276 -9.31 -0.27 -17.53
C LYS A 276 -8.25 -1.02 -16.72
N ALA A 277 -7.17 -1.44 -17.38
CA ALA A 277 -6.08 -2.15 -16.72
C ALA A 277 -5.39 -1.26 -15.67
N GLY A 278 -5.16 0.02 -15.98
CA GLY A 278 -4.57 0.99 -15.04
C GLY A 278 -5.41 1.17 -13.78
N ILE A 279 -6.74 1.28 -13.91
CA ILE A 279 -7.66 1.38 -12.77
C ILE A 279 -7.60 0.13 -11.91
N VAL A 280 -7.75 -1.06 -12.52
CA VAL A 280 -7.77 -2.32 -11.77
C VAL A 280 -6.44 -2.56 -11.07
N THR A 281 -5.32 -2.41 -11.78
CA THR A 281 -3.99 -2.67 -11.22
C THR A 281 -3.60 -1.67 -10.15
N SER A 282 -3.88 -0.37 -10.34
CA SER A 282 -3.63 0.65 -9.31
C SER A 282 -4.47 0.40 -8.06
N SER A 283 -5.77 0.09 -8.23
CA SER A 283 -6.66 -0.21 -7.10
C SER A 283 -6.26 -1.48 -6.36
N LEU A 284 -5.78 -2.51 -7.08
CA LEU A 284 -5.29 -3.74 -6.47
C LEU A 284 -3.99 -3.51 -5.69
N LEU A 285 -3.06 -2.74 -6.25
CA LEU A 285 -1.83 -2.39 -5.55
C LEU A 285 -2.12 -1.56 -4.29
N PHE A 286 -3.07 -0.62 -4.37
CA PHE A 286 -3.57 0.14 -3.21
C PHE A 286 -4.14 -0.80 -2.13
N ALA A 287 -4.94 -1.80 -2.50
CA ALA A 287 -5.51 -2.73 -1.53
C ALA A 287 -4.45 -3.64 -0.87
N ILE A 288 -3.55 -4.22 -1.66
CA ILE A 288 -2.48 -5.11 -1.17
C ILE A 288 -1.50 -4.35 -0.27
N TYR A 289 -1.25 -3.06 -0.58
CA TYR A 289 -0.38 -2.19 0.20
C TYR A 289 -0.71 -2.18 1.70
N HIS A 290 -1.99 -2.26 2.05
CA HIS A 290 -2.45 -2.13 3.43
C HIS A 290 -2.24 -3.39 4.28
N VAL A 291 -2.01 -4.56 3.66
CA VAL A 291 -1.76 -5.85 4.35
C VAL A 291 -2.78 -6.13 5.46
N ARG A 292 -4.07 -5.96 5.14
CA ARG A 292 -5.20 -6.10 6.08
C ARG A 292 -6.34 -6.90 5.44
N PHE A 293 -7.23 -7.41 6.29
CA PHE A 293 -8.36 -8.22 5.85
C PHE A 293 -9.53 -7.43 5.21
N ASP A 294 -9.50 -6.10 5.27
CA ASP A 294 -10.42 -5.20 4.57
C ASP A 294 -10.01 -4.93 3.10
N ILE A 295 -9.13 -5.77 2.53
CA ILE A 295 -8.62 -5.66 1.16
C ILE A 295 -9.71 -5.50 0.08
N VAL A 296 -10.87 -6.15 0.26
CA VAL A 296 -11.99 -6.04 -0.68
C VAL A 296 -12.58 -4.63 -0.68
N PHE A 297 -12.78 -4.06 0.51
CA PHE A 297 -13.25 -2.68 0.65
C PHE A 297 -12.24 -1.69 0.06
N LEU A 298 -10.96 -1.86 0.40
CA LEU A 298 -9.87 -1.02 -0.11
C LEU A 298 -9.76 -1.05 -1.64
N PHE A 299 -9.97 -2.22 -2.27
CA PHE A 299 -10.00 -2.32 -3.73
C PHE A 299 -11.17 -1.56 -4.36
N ILE A 300 -12.36 -1.64 -3.75
CA ILE A 300 -13.56 -0.94 -4.21
C ILE A 300 -13.37 0.58 -4.09
N VAL A 301 -12.93 1.08 -2.93
CA VAL A 301 -12.63 2.51 -2.74
C VAL A 301 -11.48 2.97 -3.64
N GLY A 302 -10.46 2.12 -3.77
CA GLY A 302 -9.42 2.13 -4.80
C GLY A 302 -9.96 2.59 -6.16
N THR A 303 -10.93 1.81 -6.64
CA THR A 303 -11.58 1.95 -7.94
C THR A 303 -12.47 3.19 -8.00
N ILE A 304 -13.27 3.48 -6.97
CA ILE A 304 -14.13 4.67 -6.90
C ILE A 304 -13.31 5.94 -7.05
N PHE A 305 -12.18 6.07 -6.34
CA PHE A 305 -11.35 7.27 -6.39
C PHE A 305 -10.64 7.41 -7.74
N CYS A 306 -10.26 6.30 -8.39
CA CYS A 306 -9.79 6.36 -9.78
C CYS A 306 -10.88 6.93 -10.70
N VAL A 307 -12.11 6.40 -10.61
CA VAL A 307 -13.26 6.87 -11.41
C VAL A 307 -13.58 8.34 -11.10
N LEU A 308 -13.54 8.76 -9.84
CA LEU A 308 -13.72 10.16 -9.47
C LEU A 308 -12.67 11.05 -10.10
N TYR A 309 -11.40 10.64 -10.11
CA TYR A 309 -10.36 11.43 -10.74
C TYR A 309 -10.54 11.55 -12.26
N PHE A 310 -10.94 10.47 -12.94
CA PHE A 310 -11.32 10.52 -14.36
C PHE A 310 -12.54 11.42 -14.61
N LYS A 311 -13.54 11.37 -13.73
CA LYS A 311 -14.77 12.15 -13.87
C LYS A 311 -14.51 13.64 -13.67
N THR A 312 -13.72 14.03 -12.67
CA THR A 312 -13.53 15.44 -12.30
C THR A 312 -12.28 16.07 -12.88
N GLY A 313 -11.32 15.25 -13.35
CA GLY A 313 -10.00 15.72 -13.75
C GLY A 313 -9.16 16.30 -12.61
N ASN A 314 -9.63 16.27 -11.36
CA ASN A 314 -8.99 16.98 -10.24
C ASN A 314 -8.72 16.04 -9.07
N LEU A 315 -7.44 15.89 -8.71
CA LEU A 315 -7.00 14.97 -7.67
C LEU A 315 -7.46 15.41 -6.27
N ILE A 316 -7.77 16.69 -6.07
CA ILE A 316 -8.34 17.16 -4.80
C ILE A 316 -9.67 16.50 -4.46
N VAL A 317 -10.43 16.02 -5.45
CA VAL A 317 -11.74 15.37 -5.21
C VAL A 317 -11.58 14.03 -4.46
N PRO A 318 -10.82 13.04 -4.97
CA PRO A 318 -10.57 11.82 -4.21
C PRO A 318 -9.79 12.09 -2.91
N ILE A 319 -8.87 13.07 -2.88
CA ILE A 319 -8.19 13.49 -1.64
C ILE A 319 -9.23 13.89 -0.59
N LEU A 320 -10.17 14.77 -0.92
CA LEU A 320 -11.20 15.20 0.03
C LEU A 320 -12.11 14.05 0.47
N CYS A 321 -12.50 13.15 -0.43
CA CYS A 321 -13.27 11.97 -0.04
C CYS A 321 -12.51 11.12 0.99
N ASN A 322 -11.21 10.91 0.77
CA ASN A 322 -10.33 10.16 1.66
C ASN A 322 -10.13 10.89 3.01
N ILE A 323 -9.84 12.20 2.99
CA ILE A 323 -9.76 13.07 4.18
C ILE A 323 -11.03 12.98 5.01
N ILE A 324 -12.22 13.11 4.40
CA ILE A 324 -13.49 13.10 5.12
C ILE A 324 -13.73 11.72 5.75
N HIS A 325 -13.47 10.64 5.01
CA HIS A 325 -13.59 9.28 5.54
C HIS A 325 -12.68 9.07 6.77
N ASN A 326 -11.41 9.41 6.65
CA ASN A 326 -10.44 9.32 7.74
C ASN A 326 -10.78 10.26 8.91
N THR A 327 -11.38 11.42 8.63
CA THR A 327 -11.85 12.33 9.68
C THR A 327 -12.96 11.71 10.51
N ILE A 328 -13.96 11.09 9.86
CA ILE A 328 -15.06 10.41 10.57
C ILE A 328 -14.51 9.28 11.45
N TRP A 329 -13.60 8.47 10.92
CA TRP A 329 -12.96 7.40 11.68
C TRP A 329 -12.12 7.94 12.86
N THR A 330 -11.32 8.99 12.64
CA THR A 330 -10.56 9.65 13.70
C THR A 330 -11.46 10.20 14.81
N ILE A 331 -12.61 10.78 14.49
CA ILE A 331 -13.59 11.25 15.50
C ILE A 331 -14.07 10.09 16.37
N PHE A 332 -14.36 8.93 15.78
CA PHE A 332 -14.75 7.74 16.53
C PHE A 332 -13.62 7.28 17.47
N MET A 333 -12.37 7.25 16.99
CA MET A 333 -11.22 6.87 17.82
C MET A 333 -10.95 7.85 18.97
N ILE A 334 -11.10 9.16 18.73
CA ILE A 334 -11.00 10.19 19.77
C ILE A 334 -12.12 10.02 20.82
N GLY A 335 -13.36 9.75 20.39
CA GLY A 335 -14.46 9.46 21.30
C GLY A 335 -14.16 8.26 22.20
N ARG A 336 -13.58 7.20 21.63
CA ARG A 336 -13.13 6.02 22.37
C ARG A 336 -12.07 6.37 23.43
N TYR A 337 -11.09 7.18 23.06
CA TYR A 337 -10.02 7.62 23.96
C TYR A 337 -10.50 8.51 25.13
N TYR A 338 -11.52 9.33 24.95
CA TYR A 338 -12.06 10.16 26.04
C TYR A 338 -13.15 9.48 26.86
N SER A 339 -13.78 8.43 26.32
CA SER A 339 -14.72 7.60 27.09
C SER A 339 -14.00 6.79 28.20
N SER A 340 -12.67 6.74 28.20
CA SER A 340 -11.85 6.04 29.19
C SER A 340 -11.66 6.80 30.50
N SER A 341 -12.60 6.59 31.41
CA SER A 341 -12.22 6.16 32.76
C SER A 341 -12.16 4.63 32.92
N ASN A 342 -12.72 3.84 31.97
CA ASN A 342 -12.57 2.39 31.81
C ASN A 342 -12.98 2.00 30.38
N VAL A 343 -12.06 1.98 29.40
CA VAL A 343 -12.33 1.19 28.18
C VAL A 343 -11.81 -0.19 28.48
N ASP A 344 -12.70 -1.03 29.02
CA ASP A 344 -12.38 -2.42 29.32
C ASP A 344 -11.93 -3.12 28.03
N PHE A 345 -10.93 -3.98 28.18
CA PHE A 345 -10.50 -4.88 27.13
C PHE A 345 -11.71 -5.62 26.56
N VAL A 346 -11.96 -5.47 25.26
CA VAL A 346 -13.07 -6.14 24.59
C VAL A 346 -12.58 -7.51 24.14
N SER A 347 -13.04 -8.56 24.81
CA SER A 347 -12.72 -9.91 24.38
C SER A 347 -13.35 -10.20 23.02
N VAL A 348 -12.74 -11.11 22.25
CA VAL A 348 -13.34 -11.58 20.99
C VAL A 348 -14.75 -12.15 21.17
N ASN A 349 -15.04 -12.72 22.35
CA ASN A 349 -16.36 -13.26 22.66
C ASN A 349 -17.40 -12.14 22.85
N ASP A 350 -17.05 -11.09 23.60
CA ASP A 350 -17.93 -9.93 23.80
C ASP A 350 -18.19 -9.21 22.48
N TYR A 351 -17.16 -9.10 21.63
CA TYR A 351 -17.30 -8.58 20.28
C TYR A 351 -18.33 -9.38 19.47
N ARG A 352 -18.23 -10.72 19.45
CA ARG A 352 -19.19 -11.59 18.74
C ARG A 352 -20.61 -11.41 19.26
N VAL A 353 -20.80 -11.43 20.59
CA VAL A 353 -22.11 -11.28 21.23
C VAL A 353 -22.74 -9.93 20.90
N SER A 354 -21.94 -8.84 20.91
CA SER A 354 -22.42 -7.51 20.53
C SER A 354 -22.77 -7.38 19.04
N MET A 355 -22.11 -8.16 18.17
CA MET A 355 -22.29 -8.13 16.72
C MET A 355 -23.44 -9.02 16.23
N GLU A 356 -23.69 -10.15 16.88
CA GLU A 356 -24.69 -11.14 16.50
C GLU A 356 -26.10 -10.55 16.23
N PRO A 357 -26.69 -9.71 17.09
CA PRO A 357 -28.01 -9.12 16.82
C PRO A 357 -28.02 -8.14 15.64
N LEU A 358 -26.85 -7.64 15.20
CA LEU A 358 -26.72 -6.63 14.16
C LEU A 358 -26.40 -7.21 12.77
N LEU A 359 -26.13 -8.52 12.66
CA LEU A 359 -25.67 -9.15 11.42
C LEU A 359 -26.65 -8.95 10.25
N GLY A 360 -27.95 -9.15 10.49
CA GLY A 360 -28.98 -8.97 9.47
C GLY A 360 -29.04 -7.54 8.94
N GLN A 361 -29.10 -6.55 9.85
CA GLN A 361 -29.13 -5.13 9.49
C GLN A 361 -27.87 -4.72 8.72
N LYS A 362 -26.68 -5.11 9.21
CA LYS A 362 -25.40 -4.79 8.55
C LYS A 362 -25.32 -5.42 7.17
N THR A 363 -25.81 -6.65 7.00
CA THR A 363 -25.83 -7.32 5.70
C THR A 363 -26.70 -6.58 4.70
N ILE A 364 -27.90 -6.14 5.11
CA ILE A 364 -28.81 -5.38 4.25
C ILE A 364 -28.17 -4.04 3.83
N VAL A 365 -27.62 -3.29 4.79
CA VAL A 365 -26.99 -1.99 4.51
C VAL A 365 -25.75 -2.15 3.62
N ALA A 366 -24.92 -3.17 3.87
CA ALA A 366 -23.77 -3.49 3.02
C ALA A 366 -24.21 -3.86 1.59
N ALA A 367 -25.25 -4.67 1.42
CA ALA A 367 -25.75 -5.07 0.11
C ALA A 367 -26.32 -3.88 -0.68
N ILE A 368 -27.13 -3.03 -0.03
CA ILE A 368 -27.71 -1.84 -0.68
C ILE A 368 -26.61 -0.86 -1.07
N SER A 369 -25.72 -0.51 -0.14
CA SER A 369 -24.61 0.42 -0.42
C SER A 369 -23.70 -0.12 -1.52
N PHE A 370 -23.36 -1.41 -1.51
CA PHE A 370 -22.60 -2.07 -2.58
C PHE A 370 -23.30 -1.97 -3.93
N ALA A 371 -24.60 -2.28 -4.00
CA ALA A 371 -25.35 -2.20 -5.25
C ALA A 371 -25.36 -0.78 -5.82
N VAL A 372 -25.56 0.24 -4.98
CA VAL A 372 -25.52 1.65 -5.40
C VAL A 372 -24.12 2.05 -5.86
N ILE A 373 -23.07 1.62 -5.17
CA ILE A 373 -21.68 1.83 -5.58
C ILE A 373 -21.41 1.18 -6.95
N MET A 374 -21.87 -0.06 -7.18
CA MET A 374 -21.69 -0.74 -8.47
C MET A 374 -22.43 -0.02 -9.59
N VAL A 375 -23.64 0.48 -9.36
CA VAL A 375 -24.37 1.31 -10.33
C VAL A 375 -23.61 2.62 -10.61
N PHE A 376 -23.05 3.26 -9.57
CA PHE A 376 -22.22 4.45 -9.74
C PHE A 376 -20.98 4.14 -10.61
N LEU A 377 -20.25 3.08 -10.29
CA LEU A 377 -19.06 2.67 -11.05
C LEU A 377 -19.43 2.35 -12.49
N TYR A 378 -20.46 1.54 -12.74
CA TYR A 378 -20.91 1.18 -14.08
C TYR A 378 -21.25 2.42 -14.94
N ARG A 379 -21.97 3.39 -14.36
CA ARG A 379 -22.39 4.60 -15.09
C ARG A 379 -21.26 5.60 -15.33
N ASN A 380 -20.21 5.57 -14.52
CA ASN A 380 -19.14 6.58 -14.54
C ASN A 380 -17.78 6.01 -14.96
N PHE A 381 -17.70 4.70 -15.24
CA PHE A 381 -16.44 4.08 -15.62
C PHE A 381 -15.91 4.71 -16.92
N PRO A 382 -14.65 5.18 -16.95
CA PRO A 382 -14.09 5.84 -18.12
C PRO A 382 -13.94 4.88 -19.31
N LYS A 383 -14.07 5.42 -20.51
CA LYS A 383 -13.83 4.69 -21.75
C LYS A 383 -12.33 4.56 -22.01
N GLN A 384 -11.96 3.63 -22.88
CA GLN A 384 -10.56 3.31 -23.15
C GLN A 384 -9.81 4.43 -23.90
N ASP A 385 -10.55 5.27 -24.62
CA ASP A 385 -10.11 6.41 -25.41
C ASP A 385 -10.21 7.75 -24.66
N ASP A 386 -10.64 7.75 -23.39
CA ASP A 386 -10.73 8.97 -22.58
C ASP A 386 -9.34 9.60 -22.34
N ILE A 387 -9.30 10.93 -22.27
CA ILE A 387 -8.07 11.66 -21.93
C ILE A 387 -7.74 11.44 -20.45
N LEU A 388 -6.49 11.07 -20.18
CA LEU A 388 -6.00 10.90 -18.81
C LEU A 388 -6.08 12.20 -18.00
N PRO A 389 -6.47 12.14 -16.72
CA PRO A 389 -6.66 13.32 -15.88
C PRO A 389 -5.49 14.32 -15.88
N TYR A 390 -4.25 13.83 -15.80
CA TYR A 390 -3.06 14.70 -15.80
C TYR A 390 -2.93 15.55 -17.08
N TYR A 391 -3.42 15.04 -18.22
CA TYR A 391 -3.39 15.75 -19.50
C TYR A 391 -4.63 16.59 -19.77
N ARG A 392 -5.72 16.42 -18.99
CA ARG A 392 -6.94 17.21 -19.12
C ARG A 392 -6.77 18.64 -18.59
N ASN A 393 -5.99 18.83 -17.53
CA ASN A 393 -5.72 20.16 -16.95
C ASN A 393 -4.57 20.84 -17.71
N SER A 394 -4.88 21.38 -18.90
CA SER A 394 -3.92 22.14 -19.68
C SER A 394 -3.91 23.61 -19.27
N LYS A 395 -2.89 23.99 -18.48
CA LYS A 395 -2.53 25.34 -17.98
C LYS A 395 -3.09 25.71 -16.61
#